data_AF-A0A937DUW2-F1
#
_entry.id   AF-A0A937DUW2-F1
#
_cell.length_a   1.000
_cell.length_b   1.000
_cell.length_c   1.000
_cell.angle_alpha   90.00
_cell.angle_beta   90.00
_cell.angle_gamma   90.00
#
_symmetry.space_group_name_H-M   'P 1'
#
loop_
_entity.id
_entity.type
_entity.pdbx_description
1 polymer ?
#
loop_
_entity_poly.entity_id
_entity_poly.type
_entity_poly.pdbx_seq_one_letter_code
_entity_poly.pdbx_strand_id
1 'polypeptide(L)'
;MTTELAGLERYRDTASRSAGFKPALFLIVAGLPVIAAACALLMPGRVLSREMTWDLLFNLAGAWHLASGHTAHVDFHEPVGELSFLLTALGFRLVGPTPLALVVGSLAWTIVTFAASALVAIRRLPLLPAAIFVVFACLLVAMPTNVGDPPRDYSFAMSYNRYGWSALCVLGLVFFVSPRPVAWGDAIDMAVAGALLLALFYLKITYFAVGLAALGLALLLHPHVRRRWWGWLSVGIAVAANAVAPYSHPYLIDIWSAVQAGQARTSIGGPLDTFLGDAAANAAYVAGFGLALWMWWSGRAPLRLALAIVFLMGSGLLLLTQNHQARGLPLGVMIAILLYDALRRQSPSGAFALMAFPLASIATAAFSLIGYTVDDLRFQSVERTRLAGLAVPAEPAGLLDAFADAHLNPSLLSRARILRPAHEITPAEYVDTLIEAADLIESGRVPPGDIVVLDQVNPLPFMLGIPPPRHGTLWSGWGTPALPAAALLARPDHAFIPRFPTFSPWTDKAIRPYGDHLAGH
;
A
#
# COMPACT_ATOMS: atom_id res chain seq x y z
N MET A 1 -20.34 -4.18 50.45
CA MET A 1 -21.32 -3.64 49.50
C MET A 1 -20.70 -3.20 48.16
N THR A 2 -19.47 -2.66 48.13
CA THR A 2 -18.76 -2.26 46.89
C THR A 2 -18.21 -3.42 46.04
N THR A 3 -17.92 -4.58 46.63
CA THR A 3 -17.40 -5.78 45.93
C THR A 3 -18.48 -6.60 45.21
N GLU A 4 -19.70 -6.64 45.73
CA GLU A 4 -20.84 -7.34 45.08
C GLU A 4 -21.36 -6.58 43.85
N LEU A 5 -21.39 -5.24 43.91
CA LEU A 5 -21.75 -4.41 42.76
C LEU A 5 -20.77 -4.57 41.59
N ALA A 6 -19.46 -4.66 41.89
CA ALA A 6 -18.43 -4.92 40.88
C ALA A 6 -18.53 -6.35 40.27
N GLY A 7 -19.10 -7.31 41.02
CA GLY A 7 -19.38 -8.67 40.54
C GLY A 7 -20.59 -8.73 39.62
N LEU A 8 -21.67 -8.02 39.97
CA LEU A 8 -22.90 -7.91 39.18
C LEU A 8 -22.69 -7.15 37.87
N GLU A 9 -21.87 -6.10 37.86
CA GLU A 9 -21.45 -5.41 36.63
C GLU A 9 -20.63 -6.33 35.73
N ARG A 10 -19.72 -7.14 36.29
CA ARG A 10 -18.93 -8.13 35.55
C ARG A 10 -19.82 -9.21 34.92
N TYR A 11 -20.86 -9.67 35.64
CA TYR A 11 -21.79 -10.68 35.17
C TYR A 11 -22.69 -10.15 34.03
N ARG A 12 -23.22 -8.93 34.16
CA ARG A 12 -23.91 -8.21 33.07
C ARG A 12 -23.00 -7.98 31.86
N ASP A 13 -21.72 -7.70 32.09
CA ASP A 13 -20.71 -7.53 31.03
C ASP A 13 -20.49 -8.79 30.18
N THR A 14 -20.58 -9.98 30.78
CA THR A 14 -20.56 -11.25 30.05
C THR A 14 -21.87 -11.53 29.32
N ALA A 15 -23.01 -11.32 29.97
CA ALA A 15 -24.33 -11.63 29.42
C ALA A 15 -24.76 -10.72 28.24
N SER A 16 -24.40 -9.43 28.27
CA SER A 16 -24.62 -8.50 27.14
C SER A 16 -23.69 -8.79 25.95
N ARG A 17 -22.50 -9.35 26.21
CA ARG A 17 -21.52 -9.71 25.16
C ARG A 17 -21.79 -11.09 24.54
N SER A 18 -22.62 -11.92 25.15
CA SER A 18 -22.97 -13.28 24.71
C SER A 18 -24.28 -13.39 23.95
N ALA A 19 -24.98 -12.28 23.68
CA ALA A 19 -26.15 -12.27 22.81
C ALA A 19 -25.76 -12.69 21.38
N GLY A 20 -25.89 -14.00 21.11
CA GLY A 20 -26.00 -14.63 19.79
C GLY A 20 -25.11 -14.09 18.67
N PHE A 21 -23.79 -13.96 18.87
CA PHE A 21 -22.90 -13.76 17.73
C PHE A 21 -23.01 -15.01 16.83
N LYS A 22 -23.62 -14.87 15.65
CA LYS A 22 -23.84 -15.95 14.69
C LYS A 22 -22.68 -15.98 13.69
N PRO A 23 -21.69 -16.87 13.82
CA PRO A 23 -20.49 -16.85 12.98
C PRO A 23 -20.83 -17.05 11.49
N ALA A 24 -21.80 -17.92 11.19
CA ALA A 24 -22.28 -18.13 9.82
C ALA A 24 -22.87 -16.85 9.21
N LEU A 25 -23.73 -16.13 9.95
CA LEU A 25 -24.29 -14.86 9.48
C LEU A 25 -23.20 -13.81 9.30
N PHE A 26 -22.23 -13.75 10.21
CA PHE A 26 -21.09 -12.84 10.09
C PHE A 26 -20.28 -13.13 8.81
N LEU A 27 -19.95 -14.41 8.55
CA LEU A 27 -19.23 -14.80 7.34
C LEU A 27 -20.00 -14.48 6.06
N ILE A 28 -21.34 -14.57 6.08
CA ILE A 28 -22.18 -14.17 4.94
C ILE A 28 -22.14 -12.65 4.76
N VAL A 29 -22.41 -11.88 5.81
CA VAL A 29 -22.51 -10.41 5.73
C VAL A 29 -21.15 -9.78 5.39
N ALA A 30 -20.05 -10.32 5.90
CA ALA A 30 -18.71 -9.84 5.57
C ALA A 30 -18.16 -10.44 4.27
N GLY A 31 -18.43 -11.72 4.00
CA GLY A 31 -17.86 -12.46 2.88
C GLY A 31 -18.50 -12.11 1.53
N LEU A 32 -19.82 -11.94 1.47
CA LEU A 32 -20.49 -11.62 0.20
C LEU A 32 -19.98 -10.32 -0.45
N PRO A 33 -19.84 -9.18 0.28
CA PRO A 33 -19.26 -7.97 -0.31
C PRO A 33 -17.81 -8.15 -0.76
N VAL A 34 -17.01 -8.92 -0.02
CA VAL A 34 -15.60 -9.17 -0.35
C VAL A 34 -15.47 -10.06 -1.59
N ILE A 35 -16.32 -11.08 -1.72
CA ILE A 35 -16.41 -11.92 -2.92
C ILE A 35 -16.88 -11.08 -4.11
N ALA A 36 -17.91 -10.23 -3.93
CA ALA A 36 -18.38 -9.34 -4.99
C ALA A 36 -17.28 -8.38 -5.45
N ALA A 37 -16.49 -7.81 -4.54
CA ALA A 37 -15.33 -6.99 -4.86
C ALA A 37 -14.25 -7.77 -5.62
N ALA A 38 -13.96 -9.00 -5.20
CA ALA A 38 -13.01 -9.89 -5.89
C ALA A 38 -13.48 -10.23 -7.32
N CYS A 39 -14.77 -10.54 -7.49
CA CYS A 39 -15.35 -10.76 -8.81
C CYS A 39 -15.26 -9.49 -9.67
N ALA A 40 -15.62 -8.33 -9.12
CA ALA A 40 -15.55 -7.05 -9.83
C ALA A 40 -14.13 -6.76 -10.35
N LEU A 41 -13.09 -7.02 -9.56
CA LEU A 41 -11.70 -6.87 -10.01
C LEU A 41 -11.33 -7.77 -11.20
N LEU A 42 -11.91 -8.97 -11.28
CA LEU A 42 -11.61 -9.94 -12.32
C LEU A 42 -12.45 -9.74 -13.59
N MET A 43 -13.60 -9.07 -13.47
CA MET A 43 -14.58 -8.92 -14.56
C MET A 43 -14.00 -8.31 -15.85
N PRO A 44 -13.14 -7.27 -15.82
CA PRO A 44 -12.62 -6.69 -17.06
C PRO A 44 -11.74 -7.64 -17.88
N GLY A 45 -11.22 -8.73 -17.30
CA GLY A 45 -10.28 -9.64 -17.97
C GLY A 45 -8.94 -8.99 -18.36
N ARG A 46 -8.71 -7.74 -17.94
CA ARG A 46 -7.54 -6.90 -18.23
C ARG A 46 -7.27 -5.97 -17.04
N VAL A 47 -6.11 -5.34 -17.01
CA VAL A 47 -5.71 -4.41 -15.94
C VAL A 47 -5.86 -2.97 -16.41
N LEU A 48 -6.76 -2.21 -15.79
CA LEU A 48 -6.92 -0.79 -16.10
C LEU A 48 -5.93 0.06 -15.27
N SER A 49 -5.24 1.00 -15.93
CA SER A 49 -4.34 1.95 -15.28
C SER A 49 -4.52 3.35 -15.85
N ARG A 50 -5.15 4.23 -15.08
CA ARG A 50 -5.41 5.64 -15.41
C ARG A 50 -4.39 6.59 -14.80
N GLU A 51 -3.61 6.14 -13.82
CA GLU A 51 -2.60 6.95 -13.14
C GLU A 51 -1.37 6.09 -12.78
N MET A 52 -0.21 6.73 -12.75
CA MET A 52 1.06 6.16 -12.27
C MET A 52 1.41 4.78 -12.86
N THR A 53 1.19 4.59 -14.17
CA THR A 53 1.45 3.30 -14.83
C THR A 53 2.90 2.82 -14.66
N TRP A 54 3.89 3.71 -14.57
CA TRP A 54 5.28 3.32 -14.27
C TRP A 54 5.43 2.66 -12.89
N ASP A 55 4.73 3.12 -11.85
CA ASP A 55 4.75 2.49 -10.52
C ASP A 55 3.98 1.15 -10.49
N LEU A 56 2.97 0.99 -11.35
CA LEU A 56 2.40 -0.32 -11.62
C LEU A 56 3.43 -1.27 -12.25
N LEU A 57 4.18 -0.79 -13.26
CA LEU A 57 5.21 -1.58 -13.93
C LEU A 57 6.42 -1.89 -13.03
N PHE A 58 6.73 -1.04 -12.05
CA PHE A 58 7.73 -1.30 -11.01
C PHE A 58 7.50 -2.65 -10.33
N ASN A 59 6.26 -2.94 -9.92
CA ASN A 59 5.95 -4.19 -9.23
C ASN A 59 6.01 -5.41 -10.19
N LEU A 60 5.64 -5.24 -11.46
CA LEU A 60 5.79 -6.29 -12.48
C LEU A 60 7.28 -6.58 -12.79
N ALA A 61 8.10 -5.55 -12.91
CA ALA A 61 9.54 -5.68 -13.11
C ALA A 61 10.21 -6.38 -11.91
N GLY A 62 9.87 -5.99 -10.68
CA GLY A 62 10.39 -6.65 -9.47
C GLY A 62 10.01 -8.12 -9.39
N ALA A 63 8.75 -8.45 -9.70
CA ALA A 63 8.31 -9.83 -9.78
C ALA A 63 9.01 -10.61 -10.92
N TRP A 64 9.35 -9.93 -12.02
CA TRP A 64 10.05 -10.54 -13.16
C TRP A 64 11.51 -10.88 -12.82
N HIS A 65 12.18 -10.04 -12.03
CA HIS A 65 13.47 -10.40 -11.42
C HIS A 65 13.36 -11.70 -10.61
N LEU A 66 12.38 -11.79 -9.71
CA LEU A 66 12.18 -13.00 -8.90
C LEU A 66 11.88 -14.24 -9.77
N ALA A 67 11.04 -14.09 -10.79
CA ALA A 67 10.72 -15.16 -11.74
C ALA A 67 11.95 -15.59 -12.58
N SER A 68 12.91 -14.68 -12.78
CA SER A 68 14.20 -14.93 -13.44
C SER A 68 15.27 -15.49 -12.50
N GLY A 69 14.91 -15.81 -11.26
CA GLY A 69 15.83 -16.39 -10.26
C GLY A 69 16.74 -15.38 -9.58
N HIS A 70 16.41 -14.08 -9.64
CA HIS A 70 17.13 -13.05 -8.90
C HIS A 70 16.63 -12.98 -7.46
N THR A 71 17.52 -12.60 -6.55
CA THR A 71 17.20 -12.35 -5.14
C THR A 71 17.07 -10.84 -4.91
N ALA A 72 15.94 -10.39 -4.36
CA ALA A 72 15.73 -8.99 -4.00
C ALA A 72 16.82 -8.49 -3.04
N HIS A 73 17.22 -7.23 -3.20
CA HIS A 73 18.26 -6.54 -2.42
C HIS A 73 19.69 -7.07 -2.61
N VAL A 74 19.88 -8.14 -3.39
CA VAL A 74 21.19 -8.72 -3.72
C VAL A 74 21.48 -8.58 -5.20
N ASP A 75 20.55 -9.05 -6.03
CA ASP A 75 20.64 -9.02 -7.48
C ASP A 75 19.96 -7.80 -8.10
N PHE A 76 19.17 -7.05 -7.33
CA PHE A 76 18.61 -5.75 -7.67
C PHE A 76 18.29 -5.00 -6.39
N HIS A 77 18.40 -3.66 -6.41
CA HIS A 77 18.31 -2.82 -5.22
C HIS A 77 17.00 -2.04 -5.16
N GLU A 78 16.35 -2.04 -3.99
CA GLU A 78 15.07 -1.37 -3.75
C GLU A 78 14.83 -1.20 -2.22
N PRO A 79 14.49 0.00 -1.71
CA PRO A 79 14.14 0.19 -0.30
C PRO A 79 12.72 -0.29 0.11
N VAL A 80 11.87 -0.72 -0.83
CA VAL A 80 10.61 -1.43 -0.56
C VAL A 80 10.85 -2.92 -0.38
N GLY A 81 10.12 -3.57 0.53
CA GLY A 81 10.34 -4.99 0.82
C GLY A 81 9.81 -5.94 -0.27
N GLU A 82 10.35 -7.15 -0.30
CA GLU A 82 10.10 -8.13 -1.37
C GLU A 82 8.68 -8.72 -1.47
N LEU A 83 7.82 -8.54 -0.45
CA LEU A 83 6.52 -9.22 -0.36
C LEU A 83 5.57 -8.84 -1.50
N SER A 84 5.57 -7.58 -1.96
CA SER A 84 4.72 -7.17 -3.09
C SER A 84 5.12 -7.91 -4.37
N PHE A 85 6.43 -8.06 -4.60
CA PHE A 85 6.96 -8.80 -5.75
C PHE A 85 6.65 -10.29 -5.65
N LEU A 86 6.73 -10.88 -4.45
CA LEU A 86 6.37 -12.28 -4.22
C LEU A 86 4.89 -12.54 -4.51
N LEU A 87 3.99 -11.64 -4.13
CA LEU A 87 2.56 -11.75 -4.42
C LEU A 87 2.28 -11.67 -5.92
N THR A 88 2.99 -10.81 -6.66
CA THR A 88 2.87 -10.72 -8.12
C THR A 88 3.54 -11.89 -8.83
N ALA A 89 4.67 -12.40 -8.33
CA ALA A 89 5.31 -13.61 -8.84
C ALA A 89 4.45 -14.86 -8.61
N LEU A 90 3.68 -14.92 -7.51
CA LEU A 90 2.62 -15.92 -7.34
C LEU A 90 1.57 -15.78 -8.44
N GLY A 91 1.16 -14.55 -8.77
CA GLY A 91 0.32 -14.25 -9.93
C GLY A 91 0.89 -14.80 -11.24
N PHE A 92 2.19 -14.61 -11.50
CA PHE A 92 2.85 -15.16 -12.70
C PHE A 92 2.71 -16.68 -12.80
N ARG A 93 2.76 -17.40 -11.67
CA ARG A 93 2.57 -18.86 -11.65
C ARG A 93 1.13 -19.29 -11.92
N LEU A 94 0.15 -18.44 -11.61
CA LEU A 94 -1.26 -18.79 -11.69
C LEU A 94 -1.92 -18.36 -13.02
N VAL A 95 -1.55 -17.19 -13.55
CA VAL A 95 -2.14 -16.60 -14.76
C VAL A 95 -1.13 -16.26 -15.85
N GLY A 96 0.13 -16.66 -15.68
CA GLY A 96 1.23 -16.33 -16.58
C GLY A 96 1.82 -14.93 -16.33
N PRO A 97 2.96 -14.61 -16.98
CA PRO A 97 3.67 -13.34 -16.82
C PRO A 97 2.95 -12.19 -17.56
N THR A 98 1.79 -11.80 -17.06
CA THR A 98 0.92 -10.73 -17.60
C THR A 98 0.56 -9.72 -16.52
N PRO A 99 0.04 -8.52 -16.86
CA PRO A 99 -0.40 -7.54 -15.88
C PRO A 99 -1.44 -8.09 -14.89
N LEU A 100 -2.28 -9.05 -15.32
CA LEU A 100 -3.31 -9.68 -14.49
C LEU A 100 -2.75 -10.32 -13.20
N ALA A 101 -1.46 -10.68 -13.20
CA ALA A 101 -0.76 -11.17 -12.02
C ALA A 101 -0.80 -10.20 -10.82
N LEU A 102 -0.91 -8.88 -11.05
CA LEU A 102 -1.10 -7.88 -10.00
C LEU A 102 -2.45 -8.06 -9.30
N VAL A 103 -3.50 -8.33 -10.07
CA VAL A 103 -4.85 -8.57 -9.54
C VAL A 103 -4.84 -9.83 -8.67
N VAL A 104 -4.17 -10.90 -9.13
CA VAL A 104 -4.00 -12.13 -8.36
C VAL A 104 -3.26 -11.88 -7.04
N GLY A 105 -2.16 -11.12 -7.06
CA GLY A 105 -1.44 -10.74 -5.84
C GLY A 105 -2.32 -9.96 -4.86
N SER A 106 -3.14 -9.03 -5.37
CA SER A 106 -4.11 -8.28 -4.56
C SER A 106 -5.20 -9.16 -3.94
N LEU A 107 -5.72 -10.14 -4.70
CA LEU A 107 -6.68 -11.12 -4.19
C LEU A 107 -6.07 -12.02 -3.12
N ALA A 108 -4.81 -12.46 -3.30
CA ALA A 108 -4.10 -13.23 -2.29
C ALA A 108 -3.97 -12.45 -0.97
N TRP A 109 -3.59 -11.17 -1.03
CA TRP A 109 -3.54 -10.33 0.17
C TRP A 109 -4.93 -10.04 0.75
N THR A 110 -5.96 -9.96 -0.08
CA THR A 110 -7.37 -9.81 0.35
C THR A 110 -7.81 -11.03 1.17
N ILE A 111 -7.45 -12.25 0.76
CA ILE A 111 -7.74 -13.47 1.51
C ILE A 111 -7.05 -13.46 2.88
N VAL A 112 -5.76 -13.10 2.91
CA VAL A 112 -5.00 -12.96 4.18
C VAL A 112 -5.64 -11.93 5.09
N THR A 113 -6.01 -10.76 4.54
CA THR A 113 -6.66 -9.68 5.27
C THR A 113 -8.03 -10.10 5.78
N PHE A 114 -8.84 -10.81 4.99
CA PHE A 114 -10.14 -11.34 5.40
C PHE A 114 -10.00 -12.30 6.57
N ALA A 115 -9.10 -13.29 6.47
CA ALA A 115 -8.86 -14.25 7.53
C ALA A 115 -8.40 -13.57 8.82
N ALA A 116 -7.37 -12.71 8.74
CA ALA A 116 -6.83 -12.00 9.90
C ALA A 116 -7.87 -11.08 10.55
N SER A 117 -8.55 -10.25 9.76
CA SER A 117 -9.55 -9.31 10.27
C SER A 117 -10.77 -10.02 10.83
N ALA A 118 -11.25 -11.11 10.21
CA ALA A 118 -12.37 -11.91 10.72
C ALA A 118 -12.06 -12.56 12.07
N LEU A 119 -10.91 -13.22 12.18
CA LEU A 119 -10.46 -13.87 13.43
C LEU A 119 -10.39 -12.87 14.59
N VAL A 120 -9.90 -11.65 14.31
CA VAL A 120 -9.76 -10.58 15.31
C VAL A 120 -11.10 -9.92 15.64
N ALA A 121 -11.91 -9.59 14.62
CA ALA A 121 -13.13 -8.80 14.76
C ALA A 121 -14.27 -9.56 15.46
N ILE A 122 -14.47 -10.85 15.14
CA ILE A 122 -15.49 -11.72 15.77
C ILE A 122 -15.40 -11.67 17.30
N ARG A 123 -14.18 -11.53 17.82
CA ARG A 123 -13.88 -11.58 19.25
C ARG A 123 -13.95 -10.22 19.94
N ARG A 124 -14.08 -9.12 19.20
CA ARG A 124 -13.98 -7.75 19.75
C ARG A 124 -15.27 -6.94 19.53
N LEU A 125 -15.88 -7.11 18.36
CA LEU A 125 -16.98 -6.28 17.91
C LEU A 125 -18.30 -7.08 17.83
N PRO A 126 -19.47 -6.42 17.92
CA PRO A 126 -20.75 -7.03 17.56
C PRO A 126 -20.80 -7.30 16.06
N LEU A 127 -21.76 -8.11 15.61
CA LEU A 127 -21.83 -8.63 14.25
C LEU A 127 -21.69 -7.54 13.17
N LEU A 128 -22.49 -6.47 13.25
CA LEU A 128 -22.51 -5.44 12.20
C LEU A 128 -21.22 -4.60 12.16
N PRO A 129 -20.73 -3.99 13.26
CA PRO A 129 -19.42 -3.32 13.25
C PRO A 129 -18.26 -4.25 12.90
N ALA A 130 -18.31 -5.52 13.30
CA ALA A 130 -17.31 -6.51 12.90
C ALA A 130 -17.31 -6.71 11.38
N ALA A 131 -18.49 -6.89 10.78
CA ALA A 131 -18.61 -7.09 9.33
C ALA A 131 -18.18 -5.84 8.55
N ILE A 132 -18.61 -4.65 9.00
CA ILE A 132 -18.19 -3.36 8.42
C ILE A 132 -16.67 -3.23 8.47
N PHE A 133 -16.03 -3.54 9.60
CA PHE A 133 -14.57 -3.49 9.73
C PHE A 133 -13.86 -4.44 8.77
N VAL A 134 -14.31 -5.70 8.68
CA VAL A 134 -13.71 -6.70 7.78
C VAL A 134 -13.88 -6.30 6.32
N VAL A 135 -15.08 -5.86 5.93
CA VAL A 135 -15.38 -5.38 4.58
C VAL A 135 -14.49 -4.18 4.24
N PHE A 136 -14.39 -3.19 5.12
CA PHE A 136 -13.48 -2.05 4.95
C PHE A 136 -12.02 -2.51 4.76
N ALA A 137 -11.50 -3.36 5.66
CA ALA A 137 -10.11 -3.79 5.59
C ALA A 137 -9.80 -4.54 4.28
N CYS A 138 -10.73 -5.36 3.80
CA CYS A 138 -10.59 -6.10 2.55
C CYS A 138 -10.75 -5.20 1.31
N LEU A 139 -11.73 -4.29 1.29
CA LEU A 139 -11.89 -3.35 0.18
C LEU A 139 -10.73 -2.36 0.09
N LEU A 140 -10.09 -2.01 1.20
CA LEU A 140 -8.87 -1.20 1.18
C LEU A 140 -7.74 -1.87 0.38
N VAL A 141 -7.67 -3.20 0.42
CA VAL A 141 -6.75 -4.00 -0.40
C VAL A 141 -7.26 -4.07 -1.84
N ALA A 142 -8.51 -4.48 -2.01
CA ALA A 142 -9.09 -4.79 -3.32
C ALA A 142 -9.31 -3.55 -4.20
N MET A 143 -9.57 -2.36 -3.64
CA MET A 143 -9.89 -1.19 -4.46
C MET A 143 -8.76 -0.86 -5.44
N PRO A 144 -9.02 -0.74 -6.76
CA PRO A 144 -7.98 -0.48 -7.75
C PRO A 144 -7.64 1.01 -7.80
N THR A 145 -7.44 1.68 -6.67
CA THR A 145 -7.11 3.12 -6.58
C THR A 145 -6.19 3.31 -5.38
N ASN A 146 -5.29 4.29 -5.43
CA ASN A 146 -4.48 4.62 -4.25
C ASN A 146 -5.36 5.22 -3.15
N VAL A 147 -4.91 5.11 -1.90
CA VAL A 147 -5.61 5.76 -0.80
C VAL A 147 -5.51 7.28 -0.98
N GLY A 148 -6.64 7.97 -0.94
CA GLY A 148 -6.70 9.43 -1.06
C GLY A 148 -6.87 9.96 -2.47
N ASP A 149 -6.66 9.12 -3.49
CA ASP A 149 -6.91 9.49 -4.88
C ASP A 149 -8.42 9.45 -5.20
N PRO A 150 -8.87 10.23 -6.21
CA PRO A 150 -10.25 10.15 -6.68
C PRO A 150 -10.65 8.73 -7.06
N PRO A 151 -11.87 8.27 -6.73
CA PRO A 151 -12.29 6.87 -6.98
C PRO A 151 -12.26 6.41 -8.43
N ARG A 152 -12.19 7.34 -9.39
CA ARG A 152 -12.14 7.06 -10.82
C ARG A 152 -10.72 6.92 -11.36
N ASP A 153 -9.70 7.18 -10.55
CA ASP A 153 -8.29 7.22 -10.98
C ASP A 153 -7.69 5.82 -10.73
N TYR A 154 -8.15 4.85 -11.52
CA TYR A 154 -7.82 3.44 -11.26
C TYR A 154 -6.33 3.15 -11.48
N SER A 155 -5.67 2.48 -10.54
CA SER A 155 -4.31 1.97 -10.69
C SER A 155 -3.99 0.90 -9.64
N PHE A 156 -3.12 -0.03 -10.01
CA PHE A 156 -2.46 -0.96 -9.08
C PHE A 156 -1.09 -0.47 -8.60
N ALA A 157 -0.69 0.74 -9.00
CA ALA A 157 0.39 1.48 -8.37
C ALA A 157 0.21 1.51 -6.84
N MET A 158 1.34 1.55 -6.14
CA MET A 158 1.45 1.69 -4.69
C MET A 158 0.56 0.72 -3.89
N SER A 159 0.23 -0.44 -4.44
CA SER A 159 -0.63 -1.45 -3.81
C SER A 159 -0.07 -1.92 -2.47
N TYR A 160 1.25 -1.94 -2.30
CA TYR A 160 1.93 -2.20 -1.03
C TYR A 160 1.52 -1.20 0.08
N ASN A 161 1.20 0.07 -0.23
CA ASN A 161 0.71 1.01 0.78
C ASN A 161 -0.70 0.61 1.27
N ARG A 162 -1.58 0.19 0.35
CA ARG A 162 -2.92 -0.33 0.69
C ARG A 162 -2.83 -1.57 1.58
N TYR A 163 -1.92 -2.48 1.26
CA TYR A 163 -1.66 -3.68 2.03
C TYR A 163 -1.15 -3.35 3.44
N GLY A 164 -0.27 -2.35 3.54
CA GLY A 164 0.24 -1.86 4.82
C GLY A 164 -0.84 -1.23 5.68
N TRP A 165 -1.70 -0.40 5.08
CA TRP A 165 -2.82 0.22 5.78
C TRP A 165 -3.83 -0.81 6.28
N SER A 166 -4.16 -1.84 5.49
CA SER A 166 -5.10 -2.89 5.92
C SER A 166 -4.54 -3.66 7.11
N ALA A 167 -3.26 -4.05 7.08
CA ALA A 167 -2.59 -4.72 8.18
C ALA A 167 -2.53 -3.86 9.44
N LEU A 168 -2.22 -2.55 9.33
CA LEU A 168 -2.22 -1.65 10.49
C LEU A 168 -3.61 -1.46 11.09
N CYS A 169 -4.67 -1.43 10.29
CA CYS A 169 -6.04 -1.42 10.81
C CYS A 169 -6.34 -2.69 11.63
N VAL A 170 -5.95 -3.86 11.14
CA VAL A 170 -6.10 -5.13 11.88
C VAL A 170 -5.27 -5.13 13.16
N LEU A 171 -4.01 -4.71 13.11
CA LEU A 171 -3.15 -4.57 14.29
C LEU A 171 -3.72 -3.57 15.31
N GLY A 172 -4.25 -2.44 14.85
CA GLY A 172 -4.92 -1.46 15.70
C GLY A 172 -6.11 -2.08 16.44
N LEU A 173 -6.89 -2.93 15.76
CA LEU A 173 -7.99 -3.65 16.40
C LEU A 173 -7.48 -4.68 17.42
N VAL A 174 -6.40 -5.40 17.11
CA VAL A 174 -5.76 -6.36 18.03
C VAL A 174 -5.29 -5.69 19.31
N PHE A 175 -4.58 -4.56 19.18
CA PHE A 175 -3.85 -3.90 20.25
C PHE A 175 -4.70 -2.95 21.11
N PHE A 176 -5.66 -2.25 20.49
CA PHE A 176 -6.37 -1.16 21.16
C PHE A 176 -7.81 -1.52 21.55
N VAL A 177 -8.39 -2.60 21.02
CA VAL A 177 -9.73 -3.08 21.41
C VAL A 177 -9.64 -4.40 22.15
N SER A 178 -10.26 -4.43 23.34
CA SER A 178 -10.16 -5.61 24.22
C SER A 178 -10.99 -6.79 23.69
N PRO A 179 -10.42 -8.00 23.61
CA PRO A 179 -11.16 -9.18 23.17
C PRO A 179 -12.14 -9.70 24.24
N ARG A 180 -13.14 -10.46 23.80
CA ARG A 180 -13.94 -11.34 24.65
C ARG A 180 -13.06 -12.49 25.16
N PRO A 181 -13.18 -12.88 26.44
CA PRO A 181 -12.36 -13.94 27.02
C PRO A 181 -12.68 -15.30 26.39
N VAL A 182 -11.68 -15.93 25.76
CA VAL A 182 -11.76 -17.28 25.16
C VAL A 182 -10.40 -17.95 25.41
N ALA A 183 -10.39 -19.25 25.74
CA ALA A 183 -9.20 -19.98 26.19
C ALA A 183 -7.98 -19.84 25.26
N TRP A 184 -8.18 -19.90 23.94
CA TRP A 184 -7.11 -19.82 22.92
C TRP A 184 -6.98 -18.45 22.25
N GLY A 185 -7.75 -17.48 22.72
CA GLY A 185 -7.87 -16.21 22.03
C GLY A 185 -6.57 -15.40 21.99
N ASP A 186 -5.86 -15.35 23.11
CA ASP A 186 -4.62 -14.58 23.20
C ASP A 186 -3.54 -15.12 22.24
N ALA A 187 -3.46 -16.44 22.05
CA ALA A 187 -2.51 -17.07 21.13
C ALA A 187 -2.82 -16.77 19.66
N ILE A 188 -4.11 -16.80 19.27
CA ILE A 188 -4.54 -16.41 17.92
C ILE A 188 -4.20 -14.94 17.65
N ASP A 189 -4.44 -14.05 18.61
CA ASP A 189 -4.14 -12.63 18.46
C ASP A 189 -2.62 -12.39 18.29
N MET A 190 -1.80 -13.09 19.08
CA MET A 190 -0.34 -13.03 18.96
C MET A 190 0.16 -13.59 17.62
N ALA A 191 -0.41 -14.70 17.15
CA ALA A 191 -0.05 -15.29 15.86
C ALA A 191 -0.41 -14.37 14.69
N VAL A 192 -1.64 -13.82 14.68
CA VAL A 192 -2.09 -12.85 13.67
C VAL A 192 -1.21 -11.61 13.70
N ALA A 193 -0.95 -11.03 14.89
CA ALA A 193 -0.12 -9.85 15.00
C ALA A 193 1.33 -10.10 14.57
N GLY A 194 1.93 -11.21 14.98
CA GLY A 194 3.28 -11.59 14.59
C GLY A 194 3.40 -11.79 13.08
N ALA A 195 2.45 -12.50 12.47
CA ALA A 195 2.41 -12.71 11.02
C ALA A 195 2.24 -11.40 10.25
N LEU A 196 1.34 -10.50 10.70
CA LEU A 196 1.16 -9.19 10.07
C LEU A 196 2.38 -8.29 10.25
N LEU A 197 3.02 -8.27 11.42
CA LEU A 197 4.26 -7.51 11.64
C LEU A 197 5.39 -8.02 10.76
N LEU A 198 5.56 -9.33 10.65
CA LEU A 198 6.54 -9.94 9.74
C LEU A 198 6.25 -9.57 8.28
N ALA A 199 4.99 -9.67 7.86
CA ALA A 199 4.58 -9.27 6.52
C ALA A 199 4.83 -7.77 6.27
N LEU A 200 4.54 -6.89 7.23
CA LEU A 200 4.81 -5.46 7.12
C LEU A 200 6.31 -5.16 6.97
N PHE A 201 7.19 -5.93 7.62
CA PHE A 201 8.64 -5.78 7.45
C PHE A 201 9.04 -6.02 5.98
N TYR A 202 8.59 -7.14 5.41
CA TYR A 202 8.83 -7.48 4.01
C TYR A 202 7.94 -6.72 3.02
N LEU A 203 7.05 -5.86 3.48
CA LEU A 203 6.23 -5.01 2.62
C LEU A 203 6.83 -3.61 2.55
N LYS A 204 6.95 -2.93 3.70
CA LYS A 204 7.52 -1.58 3.81
C LYS A 204 7.88 -1.28 5.26
N ILE A 205 9.16 -0.99 5.51
CA ILE A 205 9.69 -0.81 6.87
C ILE A 205 8.97 0.27 7.70
N THR A 206 8.43 1.31 7.06
CA THR A 206 7.69 2.38 7.75
C THR A 206 6.43 1.86 8.43
N TYR A 207 5.68 0.95 7.78
CA TYR A 207 4.51 0.31 8.37
C TYR A 207 4.89 -0.65 9.49
N PHE A 208 5.99 -1.40 9.32
CA PHE A 208 6.53 -2.28 10.37
C PHE A 208 6.91 -1.49 11.63
N ALA A 209 7.60 -0.36 11.48
CA ALA A 209 7.97 0.51 12.59
C ALA A 209 6.73 1.04 13.33
N VAL A 210 5.69 1.47 12.62
CA VAL A 210 4.42 1.88 13.22
C VAL A 210 3.74 0.72 13.94
N GLY A 211 3.73 -0.48 13.36
CA GLY A 211 3.17 -1.68 13.98
C GLY A 211 3.89 -2.06 15.29
N LEU A 212 5.22 -2.02 15.32
CA LEU A 212 6.02 -2.25 16.53
C LEU A 212 5.79 -1.16 17.58
N ALA A 213 5.71 0.11 17.17
CA ALA A 213 5.39 1.21 18.08
C ALA A 213 3.98 1.05 18.68
N ALA A 214 3.00 0.58 17.90
CA ALA A 214 1.66 0.29 18.37
C ALA A 214 1.65 -0.84 19.40
N LEU A 215 2.43 -1.92 19.17
CA LEU A 215 2.61 -3.00 20.14
C LEU A 215 3.24 -2.50 21.44
N GLY A 216 4.31 -1.70 21.35
CA GLY A 216 4.95 -1.08 22.51
C GLY A 216 3.99 -0.20 23.31
N LEU A 217 3.24 0.66 22.62
CA LEU A 217 2.22 1.51 23.25
C LEU A 217 1.12 0.67 23.93
N ALA A 218 0.67 -0.41 23.29
CA ALA A 218 -0.34 -1.30 23.86
C ALA A 218 0.16 -2.07 25.09
N LEU A 219 1.43 -2.49 25.09
CA LEU A 219 2.11 -3.05 26.26
C LEU A 219 2.18 -2.06 27.43
N LEU A 220 2.23 -0.75 27.18
CA LEU A 220 2.22 0.25 28.24
C LEU A 220 0.80 0.57 28.73
N LEU A 221 -0.15 0.71 27.80
CA LEU A 221 -1.45 1.33 28.07
C LEU A 221 -2.64 0.36 28.19
N HIS A 222 -2.60 -0.83 27.57
CA HIS A 222 -3.76 -1.70 27.45
C HIS A 222 -3.69 -2.93 28.37
N PRO A 223 -4.63 -3.07 29.35
CA PRO A 223 -4.58 -4.15 30.34
C PRO A 223 -4.60 -5.57 29.76
N HIS A 224 -5.32 -5.79 28.65
CA HIS A 224 -5.44 -7.12 28.05
C HIS A 224 -4.12 -7.58 27.40
N VAL A 225 -3.35 -6.65 26.82
CA VAL A 225 -2.00 -6.90 26.30
C VAL A 225 -1.03 -7.10 27.47
N ARG A 226 -1.06 -6.20 28.46
CA ARG A 226 -0.22 -6.27 29.68
C ARG A 226 -0.35 -7.57 30.46
N ARG A 227 -1.57 -8.12 30.56
CA ARG A 227 -1.81 -9.39 31.26
C ARG A 227 -1.01 -10.55 30.65
N ARG A 228 -0.68 -10.47 29.36
CA ARG A 228 0.09 -11.47 28.61
C ARG A 228 1.40 -10.90 28.09
N TRP A 229 1.99 -9.95 28.82
CA TRP A 229 3.13 -9.16 28.35
C TRP A 229 4.30 -10.02 27.89
N TRP A 230 4.60 -11.15 28.54
CA TRP A 230 5.64 -12.07 28.09
C TRP A 230 5.41 -12.59 26.68
N GLY A 231 4.20 -13.04 26.35
CA GLY A 231 3.88 -13.53 25.01
C GLY A 231 3.99 -12.44 23.95
N TRP A 232 3.49 -11.24 24.26
CA TRP A 232 3.57 -10.08 23.37
C TRP A 232 5.00 -9.58 23.18
N LEU A 233 5.81 -9.59 24.25
CA LEU A 233 7.23 -9.29 24.20
C LEU A 233 7.97 -10.32 23.35
N SER A 234 7.67 -11.61 23.49
CA SER A 234 8.24 -12.66 22.64
C SER A 234 7.89 -12.45 21.16
N VAL A 235 6.66 -12.06 20.84
CA VAL A 235 6.28 -11.70 19.45
C VAL A 235 7.14 -10.53 18.95
N GLY A 236 7.23 -9.44 19.74
CA GLY A 236 8.02 -8.26 19.38
C GLY A 236 9.51 -8.58 19.19
N ILE A 237 10.10 -9.36 20.10
CA ILE A 237 11.49 -9.80 20.00
C ILE A 237 11.69 -10.70 18.79
N ALA A 238 10.79 -11.66 18.51
CA ALA A 238 10.93 -12.57 17.38
C ALA A 238 10.90 -11.84 16.04
N VAL A 239 9.97 -10.89 15.84
CA VAL A 239 9.92 -10.13 14.59
C VAL A 239 11.07 -9.12 14.46
N ALA A 240 11.53 -8.54 15.58
CA ALA A 240 12.71 -7.68 15.58
C ALA A 240 13.99 -8.47 15.30
N ALA A 241 14.11 -9.68 15.87
CA ALA A 241 15.22 -10.60 15.62
C ALA A 241 15.26 -11.03 14.15
N ASN A 242 14.10 -11.31 13.54
CA ASN A 242 14.01 -11.54 12.09
C ASN A 242 14.54 -10.33 11.31
N ALA A 243 14.09 -9.11 11.67
CA ALA A 243 14.47 -7.91 10.94
C ALA A 243 15.99 -7.63 10.95
N VAL A 244 16.69 -7.99 12.03
CA VAL A 244 18.14 -7.78 12.16
C VAL A 244 18.98 -9.03 11.83
N ALA A 245 18.34 -10.13 11.45
CA ALA A 245 19.03 -11.36 11.11
C ALA A 245 19.90 -11.18 9.85
N PRO A 246 21.01 -11.94 9.71
CA PRO A 246 21.95 -11.78 8.59
C PRO A 246 21.31 -11.83 7.20
N TYR A 247 20.27 -12.64 7.02
CA TYR A 247 19.56 -12.75 5.74
C TYR A 247 18.76 -11.49 5.37
N SER A 248 18.43 -10.62 6.33
CA SER A 248 17.75 -9.34 6.10
C SER A 248 18.71 -8.16 5.92
N HIS A 249 20.02 -8.36 6.10
CA HIS A 249 21.00 -7.28 5.97
C HIS A 249 20.99 -6.60 4.60
N PRO A 250 20.88 -7.31 3.45
CA PRO A 250 20.83 -6.65 2.15
C PRO A 250 19.67 -5.63 2.04
N TYR A 251 18.46 -6.00 2.51
CA TYR A 251 17.31 -5.11 2.54
C TYR A 251 17.54 -3.88 3.44
N LEU A 252 18.13 -4.08 4.62
CA LEU A 252 18.46 -2.97 5.51
C LEU A 252 19.51 -2.02 4.91
N ILE A 253 20.45 -2.53 4.12
CA ILE A 253 21.44 -1.73 3.40
C ILE A 253 20.76 -0.87 2.33
N ASP A 254 19.81 -1.43 1.58
CA ASP A 254 19.02 -0.66 0.59
C ASP A 254 18.23 0.47 1.25
N ILE A 255 17.55 0.17 2.36
CA ILE A 255 16.83 1.18 3.15
C ILE A 255 17.79 2.28 3.62
N TRP A 256 18.92 1.90 4.20
CA TRP A 256 19.90 2.84 4.71
C TRP A 256 20.47 3.73 3.59
N SER A 257 20.76 3.14 2.43
CA SER A 257 21.22 3.86 1.24
C SER A 257 20.18 4.86 0.76
N ALA A 258 18.90 4.47 0.72
CA ALA A 258 17.80 5.37 0.37
C ALA A 258 17.65 6.52 1.38
N VAL A 259 17.81 6.25 2.69
CA VAL A 259 17.84 7.32 3.72
C VAL A 259 18.99 8.28 3.49
N GLN A 260 20.22 7.77 3.25
CA GLN A 260 21.40 8.60 3.00
C GLN A 260 21.27 9.45 1.74
N ALA A 261 20.63 8.91 0.69
CA ALA A 261 20.40 9.61 -0.55
C ALA A 261 19.20 10.59 -0.50
N GLY A 262 18.51 10.65 0.65
CA GLY A 262 17.51 11.67 0.96
C GLY A 262 16.07 11.25 0.66
N GLN A 263 15.78 9.97 0.39
CA GLN A 263 14.38 9.50 0.22
C GLN A 263 13.56 9.58 1.51
N ALA A 264 14.21 9.50 2.67
CA ALA A 264 13.54 9.68 3.95
C ALA A 264 13.17 11.15 4.16
N ARG A 265 11.88 11.45 4.28
CA ARG A 265 11.46 12.81 4.67
C ARG A 265 11.73 13.02 6.16
N THR A 266 12.68 13.87 6.48
CA THR A 266 13.14 14.15 7.85
C THR A 266 12.51 15.40 8.47
N SER A 267 11.78 16.21 7.69
CA SER A 267 11.19 17.45 8.18
C SER A 267 9.84 17.24 8.87
N ILE A 268 9.64 17.93 10.00
CA ILE A 268 8.34 17.99 10.70
C ILE A 268 7.33 18.89 9.95
N GLY A 269 7.83 19.81 9.12
CA GLY A 269 7.00 20.70 8.29
C GLY A 269 6.16 19.92 7.28
N GLY A 270 6.71 18.88 6.64
CA GLY A 270 5.98 18.10 5.63
C GLY A 270 4.66 17.49 6.15
N PRO A 271 4.65 16.78 7.30
CA PRO A 271 3.41 16.30 7.91
C PRO A 271 2.42 17.41 8.26
N LEU A 272 2.90 18.56 8.74
CA LEU A 272 2.06 19.71 9.08
C LEU A 272 1.43 20.33 7.84
N ASP A 273 2.19 20.55 6.78
CA ASP A 273 1.70 21.08 5.50
C ASP A 273 0.66 20.13 4.89
N THR A 274 0.92 18.82 4.96
CA THR A 274 -0.03 17.78 4.52
C THR A 274 -1.33 17.85 5.34
N PHE A 275 -1.21 18.00 6.66
CA PHE A 275 -2.37 18.09 7.55
C PHE A 275 -3.20 19.35 7.30
N LEU A 276 -2.55 20.50 7.16
CA LEU A 276 -3.20 21.80 6.94
C LEU A 276 -3.77 21.92 5.52
N GLY A 277 -3.12 21.29 4.54
CA GLY A 277 -3.56 21.28 3.14
C GLY A 277 -4.88 20.55 2.89
N ASP A 278 -5.34 19.72 3.83
CA ASP A 278 -6.65 19.05 3.79
C ASP A 278 -7.41 19.20 5.12
N ALA A 279 -7.48 20.43 5.61
CA ALA A 279 -8.09 20.75 6.90
C ALA A 279 -9.53 20.23 7.04
N ALA A 280 -10.31 20.21 5.95
CA ALA A 280 -11.69 19.73 5.95
C ALA A 280 -11.77 18.22 6.24
N ALA A 281 -10.97 17.39 5.56
CA ALA A 281 -10.93 15.96 5.83
C ALA A 281 -10.37 15.67 7.23
N ASN A 282 -9.35 16.43 7.64
CA ASN A 282 -8.69 16.26 8.93
C ASN A 282 -9.51 16.74 10.13
N ALA A 283 -10.49 17.63 9.93
CA ALA A 283 -11.39 18.11 10.98
C ALA A 283 -12.13 16.96 11.67
N ALA A 284 -12.50 15.91 10.93
CA ALA A 284 -13.15 14.74 11.51
C ALA A 284 -12.23 14.00 12.51
N TYR A 285 -10.93 13.92 12.23
CA TYR A 285 -9.96 13.29 13.14
C TYR A 285 -9.72 14.14 14.39
N VAL A 286 -9.63 15.47 14.22
CA VAL A 286 -9.53 16.42 15.34
C VAL A 286 -10.78 16.36 16.21
N ALA A 287 -11.97 16.30 15.62
CA ALA A 287 -13.23 16.14 16.35
C ALA A 287 -13.28 14.80 17.11
N GLY A 288 -12.82 13.72 16.49
CA GLY A 288 -12.69 12.41 17.16
C GLY A 288 -11.73 12.45 18.36
N PHE A 289 -10.60 13.14 18.24
CA PHE A 289 -9.68 13.37 19.36
C PHE A 289 -10.30 14.24 20.46
N GLY A 290 -10.96 15.35 20.10
CA GLY A 290 -11.66 16.22 21.03
C GLY A 290 -12.75 15.49 21.80
N LEU A 291 -13.50 14.61 21.12
CA LEU A 291 -14.50 13.74 21.75
C LEU A 291 -13.85 12.79 22.75
N ALA A 292 -12.73 12.15 22.40
CA ALA A 292 -12.01 11.26 23.31
C ALA A 292 -11.47 11.99 24.54
N LEU A 293 -10.95 13.22 24.37
CA LEU A 293 -10.47 14.05 25.46
C LEU A 293 -11.62 14.47 26.39
N TRP A 294 -12.76 14.86 25.82
CA TRP A 294 -13.97 15.16 26.59
C TRP A 294 -14.48 13.93 27.36
N MET A 295 -14.49 12.74 26.74
CA MET A 295 -14.87 11.51 27.42
C MET A 295 -13.91 11.18 28.56
N TRP A 296 -12.61 11.43 28.40
CA TRP A 296 -11.64 11.24 29.47
C TRP A 296 -11.84 12.23 30.61
N TRP A 297 -11.91 13.54 30.31
CA TRP A 297 -12.13 14.58 31.31
C TRP A 297 -13.41 14.30 32.10
N SER A 298 -14.49 13.94 31.42
CA SER A 298 -15.78 13.64 32.06
C SER A 298 -15.85 12.28 32.76
N GLY A 299 -14.76 11.52 32.83
CA GLY A 299 -14.71 10.21 33.50
C GLY A 299 -15.44 9.08 32.76
N ARG A 300 -15.88 9.32 31.52
CA ARG A 300 -16.61 8.36 30.66
C ARG A 300 -15.71 7.40 29.89
N ALA A 301 -14.43 7.73 29.75
CA ALA A 301 -13.42 6.89 29.12
C ALA A 301 -12.05 7.05 29.82
N PRO A 302 -11.16 6.05 29.70
CA PRO A 302 -9.80 6.16 30.20
C PRO A 302 -8.92 7.00 29.25
N LEU A 303 -7.90 7.69 29.80
CA LEU A 303 -6.93 8.48 29.03
C LEU A 303 -6.28 7.71 27.86
N ARG A 304 -6.08 6.40 28.02
CA ARG A 304 -5.53 5.53 26.97
C ARG A 304 -6.29 5.60 25.64
N LEU A 305 -7.60 5.91 25.66
CA LEU A 305 -8.37 6.10 24.43
C LEU A 305 -7.86 7.31 23.63
N ALA A 306 -7.69 8.46 24.31
CA ALA A 306 -7.17 9.66 23.69
C ALA A 306 -5.72 9.46 23.20
N LEU A 307 -4.89 8.78 23.99
CA LEU A 307 -3.50 8.47 23.60
C LEU A 307 -3.43 7.54 22.38
N ALA A 308 -4.29 6.51 22.29
CA ALA A 308 -4.37 5.65 21.13
C ALA A 308 -4.81 6.43 19.88
N ILE A 309 -5.77 7.35 20.01
CA ILE A 309 -6.22 8.20 18.90
C ILE A 309 -5.12 9.15 18.44
N VAL A 310 -4.39 9.79 19.36
CA VAL A 310 -3.23 10.65 19.02
C VAL A 310 -2.17 9.84 18.30
N PHE A 311 -1.88 8.63 18.77
CA PHE A 311 -0.94 7.74 18.10
C PHE A 311 -1.40 7.37 16.69
N LEU A 312 -2.66 6.98 16.49
CA LEU A 312 -3.21 6.63 15.18
C LEU A 312 -3.19 7.83 14.21
N MET A 313 -3.52 9.03 14.69
CA MET A 313 -3.48 10.24 13.89
C MET A 313 -2.04 10.63 13.53
N GLY A 314 -1.13 10.69 14.52
CA GLY A 314 0.27 11.05 14.31
C GLY A 314 1.00 10.06 13.40
N SER A 315 0.85 8.76 13.65
CA SER A 315 1.42 7.71 12.81
C SER A 315 0.84 7.72 11.40
N GLY A 316 -0.47 7.97 11.26
CA GLY A 316 -1.13 8.12 9.96
C GLY A 316 -0.54 9.27 9.14
N LEU A 317 -0.36 10.45 9.75
CA LEU A 317 0.23 11.62 9.08
C LEU A 317 1.69 11.38 8.68
N LEU A 318 2.49 10.76 9.55
CA LEU A 318 3.87 10.39 9.22
C LEU A 318 3.91 9.43 8.03
N LEU A 319 3.06 8.40 8.02
CA LEU A 319 2.99 7.44 6.91
C LEU A 319 2.57 8.09 5.59
N LEU A 320 1.59 9.01 5.61
CA LEU A 320 1.19 9.76 4.41
C LEU A 320 2.39 10.43 3.75
N THR A 321 3.23 11.10 4.54
CA THR A 321 4.42 11.75 4.00
C THR A 321 5.41 10.79 3.36
N GLN A 322 5.57 9.57 3.89
CA GLN A 322 6.47 8.55 3.34
C GLN A 322 5.86 7.73 2.20
N ASN A 323 4.56 7.92 1.90
CA ASN A 323 3.84 7.17 0.88
C ASN A 323 3.65 7.93 -0.43
N HIS A 324 4.25 9.11 -0.58
CA HIS A 324 3.92 10.03 -1.68
C HIS A 324 2.40 10.25 -1.81
N GLN A 325 1.68 10.20 -0.68
CA GLN A 325 0.23 10.24 -0.59
C GLN A 325 -0.18 11.53 0.13
N ALA A 326 -0.96 12.38 -0.54
CA ALA A 326 -1.29 13.70 0.01
C ALA A 326 -2.49 13.68 0.98
N ARG A 327 -3.38 12.69 0.87
CA ARG A 327 -4.71 12.67 1.55
C ARG A 327 -5.17 11.25 1.88
N GLY A 328 -6.24 11.14 2.65
CA GLY A 328 -6.92 9.87 2.95
C GLY A 328 -6.19 9.06 4.02
N LEU A 329 -6.69 9.09 5.26
CA LEU A 329 -6.06 8.43 6.41
C LEU A 329 -6.92 7.23 6.86
N PRO A 330 -6.59 5.99 6.44
CA PRO A 330 -7.39 4.79 6.74
C PRO A 330 -7.52 4.51 8.24
N LEU A 331 -6.52 4.92 9.04
CA LEU A 331 -6.57 4.82 10.51
C LEU A 331 -7.70 5.67 11.13
N GLY A 332 -8.33 6.57 10.36
CA GLY A 332 -9.56 7.25 10.74
C GLY A 332 -10.71 6.28 11.04
N VAL A 333 -10.80 5.18 10.28
CA VAL A 333 -11.77 4.11 10.58
C VAL A 333 -11.45 3.46 11.93
N MET A 334 -10.17 3.27 12.25
CA MET A 334 -9.79 2.76 13.57
C MET A 334 -10.17 3.74 14.69
N ILE A 335 -9.98 5.05 14.50
CA ILE A 335 -10.44 6.07 15.46
C ILE A 335 -11.96 5.93 15.68
N ALA A 336 -12.75 5.81 14.61
CA ALA A 336 -14.19 5.61 14.71
C ALA A 336 -14.57 4.32 15.44
N ILE A 337 -13.84 3.22 15.22
CA ILE A 337 -14.05 1.93 15.92
C ILE A 337 -13.69 2.02 17.41
N LEU A 338 -12.62 2.73 17.78
CA LEU A 338 -12.24 2.94 19.17
C LEU A 338 -13.30 3.77 19.92
N LEU A 339 -13.78 4.84 19.29
CA LEU A 339 -14.87 5.67 19.83
C LEU A 339 -16.18 4.87 19.91
N TYR A 340 -16.49 4.05 18.91
CA TYR A 340 -17.64 3.15 18.92
C TYR A 340 -17.59 2.20 20.12
N ASP A 341 -16.45 1.55 20.36
CA ASP A 341 -16.30 0.61 21.48
C ASP A 341 -16.51 1.29 22.84
N ALA A 342 -16.03 2.53 22.98
CA ALA A 342 -16.19 3.33 24.19
C ALA A 342 -17.63 3.84 24.40
N LEU A 343 -18.33 4.21 23.32
CA LEU A 343 -19.66 4.84 23.37
C LEU A 343 -20.83 3.87 23.36
N ARG A 344 -20.70 2.69 22.75
CA ARG A 344 -21.83 1.77 22.48
C ARG A 344 -22.67 1.38 23.70
N ARG A 345 -22.11 1.48 24.91
CA ARG A 345 -22.82 1.21 26.17
C ARG A 345 -23.56 2.43 26.72
N GLN A 346 -23.07 3.63 26.41
CA GLN A 346 -23.56 4.90 26.94
C GLN A 346 -24.58 5.56 25.99
N SER A 347 -24.32 5.48 24.69
CA SER A 347 -25.18 6.00 23.63
C SER A 347 -25.14 5.06 22.42
N PRO A 348 -26.04 4.07 22.33
CA PRO A 348 -26.07 3.13 21.21
C PRO A 348 -26.25 3.83 19.85
N SER A 349 -27.11 4.85 19.79
CA SER A 349 -27.35 5.64 18.58
C SER A 349 -26.13 6.47 18.19
N GLY A 350 -25.51 7.16 19.15
CA GLY A 350 -24.28 7.94 18.92
C GLY A 350 -23.12 7.05 18.48
N ALA A 351 -22.97 5.86 19.08
CA ALA A 351 -21.99 4.89 18.62
C ALA A 351 -22.30 4.43 17.19
N PHE A 352 -23.55 4.10 16.87
CA PHE A 352 -23.91 3.66 15.53
C PHE A 352 -23.65 4.74 14.46
N ALA A 353 -23.84 6.02 14.79
CA ALA A 353 -23.51 7.13 13.91
C ALA A 353 -22.02 7.14 13.48
N LEU A 354 -21.11 6.67 14.33
CA LEU A 354 -19.68 6.55 13.99
C LEU A 354 -19.41 5.53 12.87
N MET A 355 -20.32 4.58 12.63
CA MET A 355 -20.20 3.63 11.52
C MET A 355 -20.43 4.29 10.15
N ALA A 356 -20.94 5.52 10.10
CA ALA A 356 -21.03 6.28 8.85
C ALA A 356 -19.64 6.48 8.21
N PHE A 357 -18.58 6.63 9.02
CA PHE A 357 -17.23 6.85 8.51
C PHE A 357 -16.67 5.63 7.74
N PRO A 358 -16.59 4.42 8.31
CA PRO A 358 -16.19 3.23 7.55
C PRO A 358 -17.16 2.90 6.41
N LEU A 359 -18.47 3.14 6.57
CA LEU A 359 -19.42 2.93 5.48
C LEU A 359 -19.16 3.87 4.30
N ALA A 360 -18.81 5.13 4.54
CA ALA A 360 -18.40 6.06 3.50
C ALA A 360 -17.14 5.57 2.78
N SER A 361 -16.12 5.11 3.52
CA SER A 361 -14.91 4.52 2.91
C SER A 361 -15.22 3.26 2.08
N ILE A 362 -16.11 2.39 2.56
CA ILE A 362 -16.57 1.21 1.80
C ILE A 362 -17.30 1.66 0.53
N ALA A 363 -18.17 2.66 0.62
CA ALA A 363 -18.91 3.18 -0.54
C ALA A 363 -17.96 3.78 -1.59
N THR A 364 -16.92 4.51 -1.16
CA THR A 364 -15.87 5.05 -2.04
C THR A 364 -15.11 3.92 -2.75
N ALA A 365 -14.70 2.89 -2.02
CA ALA A 365 -14.03 1.72 -2.60
C ALA A 365 -14.94 0.94 -3.55
N ALA A 366 -16.21 0.77 -3.19
CA ALA A 366 -17.21 0.13 -4.05
C ALA A 366 -17.47 0.93 -5.33
N PHE A 367 -17.51 2.27 -5.25
CA PHE A 367 -17.64 3.12 -6.43
C PHE A 367 -16.42 2.99 -7.36
N SER A 368 -15.20 2.91 -6.81
CA SER A 368 -14.00 2.63 -7.59
C SER A 368 -14.07 1.27 -8.28
N LEU A 369 -14.51 0.22 -7.58
CA LEU A 369 -14.69 -1.12 -8.16
C LEU A 369 -15.76 -1.16 -9.26
N ILE A 370 -16.92 -0.50 -9.05
CA ILE A 370 -17.98 -0.40 -10.07
C ILE A 370 -17.45 0.35 -11.29
N GLY A 371 -16.75 1.46 -11.07
CA GLY A 371 -16.13 2.22 -12.14
C GLY A 371 -15.11 1.40 -12.94
N TYR A 372 -14.30 0.61 -12.24
CA TYR A 372 -13.33 -0.32 -12.85
C TYR A 372 -13.99 -1.41 -13.71
N THR A 373 -15.23 -1.82 -13.43
CA THR A 373 -15.94 -2.83 -14.24
C THR A 373 -16.64 -2.27 -15.46
N VAL A 374 -17.13 -1.03 -15.41
CA VAL A 374 -17.98 -0.45 -16.48
C VAL A 374 -17.23 0.42 -17.48
N ASP A 375 -16.04 0.90 -17.14
CA ASP A 375 -15.28 1.88 -17.95
C ASP A 375 -14.48 1.20 -19.07
N ASP A 376 -15.15 0.57 -20.05
CA ASP A 376 -14.50 -0.17 -21.14
C ASP A 376 -14.18 0.71 -22.38
N LEU A 377 -15.09 1.62 -22.75
CA LEU A 377 -15.07 2.34 -24.03
C LEU A 377 -14.02 3.47 -24.17
N ARG A 378 -13.18 3.70 -23.16
CA ARG A 378 -12.23 4.83 -23.11
C ARG A 378 -10.78 4.40 -22.96
N PHE A 379 -10.48 3.12 -23.14
CA PHE A 379 -9.15 2.59 -22.96
C PHE A 379 -8.59 2.00 -24.25
N GLN A 380 -7.30 2.22 -24.47
CA GLN A 380 -6.50 1.44 -25.39
C GLN A 380 -5.80 0.32 -24.62
N SER A 381 -5.85 -0.90 -25.16
CA SER A 381 -5.20 -2.05 -24.55
C SER A 381 -3.95 -2.40 -25.32
N VAL A 382 -2.90 -2.77 -24.59
CA VAL A 382 -1.70 -3.37 -25.18
C VAL A 382 -2.08 -4.78 -25.63
N GLU A 383 -1.83 -5.08 -26.91
CA GLU A 383 -2.20 -6.37 -27.54
C GLU A 383 -1.00 -7.31 -27.71
N ARG A 384 0.21 -6.76 -27.75
CA ARG A 384 1.47 -7.48 -27.98
C ARG A 384 2.36 -7.41 -26.75
N THR A 385 3.45 -8.18 -26.74
CA THR A 385 4.40 -8.30 -25.61
C THR A 385 3.76 -8.91 -24.36
N ARG A 386 4.51 -9.02 -23.26
CA ARG A 386 3.97 -9.46 -21.97
C ARG A 386 3.16 -8.40 -21.23
N LEU A 387 3.10 -7.17 -21.74
CA LEU A 387 2.13 -6.18 -21.29
C LEU A 387 0.73 -6.39 -21.88
N ALA A 388 0.52 -7.42 -22.72
CA ALA A 388 -0.79 -7.76 -23.25
C ALA A 388 -1.84 -7.83 -22.13
N GLY A 389 -2.93 -7.08 -22.29
CA GLY A 389 -3.97 -6.94 -21.27
C GLY A 389 -3.75 -5.81 -20.25
N LEU A 390 -2.71 -4.99 -20.38
CA LEU A 390 -2.67 -3.66 -19.75
C LEU A 390 -3.51 -2.70 -20.59
N ALA A 391 -4.40 -1.95 -19.95
CA ALA A 391 -5.25 -0.97 -20.59
C ALA A 391 -5.06 0.40 -19.95
N VAL A 392 -4.77 1.41 -20.77
CA VAL A 392 -4.56 2.82 -20.38
C VAL A 392 -5.58 3.70 -21.10
N PRO A 393 -5.91 4.89 -20.59
CA PRO A 393 -6.82 5.82 -21.27
C PRO A 393 -6.43 6.00 -22.75
N ALA A 394 -7.40 5.96 -23.65
CA ALA A 394 -7.14 6.24 -25.06
C ALA A 394 -6.92 7.74 -25.25
N GLU A 395 -5.82 8.11 -25.88
CA GLU A 395 -5.46 9.49 -26.21
C GLU A 395 -5.16 9.63 -27.70
N PRO A 396 -5.34 10.82 -28.30
CA PRO A 396 -4.96 11.04 -29.69
C PRO A 396 -3.46 10.80 -29.90
N ALA A 397 -3.12 9.92 -30.83
CA ALA A 397 -1.74 9.67 -31.22
C ALA A 397 -1.08 10.91 -31.85
N GLY A 398 0.25 10.96 -31.81
CA GLY A 398 1.06 11.98 -32.51
C GLY A 398 1.36 13.25 -31.72
N LEU A 399 0.90 13.38 -30.48
CA LEU A 399 1.25 14.52 -29.64
C LEU A 399 2.74 14.50 -29.26
N LEU A 400 3.29 13.33 -28.87
CA LEU A 400 4.73 13.20 -28.64
C LEU A 400 5.52 13.46 -29.93
N ASP A 401 5.06 12.93 -31.07
CA ASP A 401 5.70 13.13 -32.38
C ASP A 401 5.76 14.60 -32.76
N ALA A 402 4.68 15.37 -32.51
CA ALA A 402 4.66 16.80 -32.76
C ALA A 402 5.73 17.56 -31.96
N PHE A 403 6.09 17.07 -30.77
CA PHE A 403 7.16 17.65 -29.93
C PHE A 403 8.52 16.94 -30.10
N ALA A 404 8.59 15.90 -30.95
CA ALA A 404 9.81 15.16 -31.25
C ALA A 404 10.65 15.84 -32.35
N ASP A 405 10.05 16.71 -33.17
CA ASP A 405 10.75 17.50 -34.18
C ASP A 405 11.66 18.57 -33.55
N ALA A 406 12.86 18.75 -34.13
CA ALA A 406 13.94 19.61 -33.60
C ALA A 406 13.59 21.09 -33.39
N HIS A 407 12.40 21.53 -33.80
CA HIS A 407 11.90 22.90 -33.63
C HIS A 407 11.09 23.12 -32.35
N LEU A 408 10.63 22.05 -31.70
CA LEU A 408 9.87 22.11 -30.45
C LEU A 408 10.68 21.44 -29.33
N ASN A 409 10.72 22.07 -28.16
CA ASN A 409 11.55 21.61 -27.05
C ASN A 409 10.73 20.62 -26.20
N PRO A 410 11.13 19.33 -26.08
CA PRO A 410 10.43 18.34 -25.25
C PRO A 410 10.24 18.78 -23.79
N SER A 411 11.21 19.53 -23.25
CA SER A 411 11.10 20.06 -21.88
C SER A 411 10.01 21.12 -21.71
N LEU A 412 9.56 21.78 -22.79
CA LEU A 412 8.40 22.67 -22.74
C LEU A 412 7.11 21.88 -22.58
N LEU A 413 6.96 20.73 -23.23
CA LEU A 413 5.80 19.87 -23.07
C LEU A 413 5.72 19.34 -21.63
N SER A 414 6.82 18.76 -21.12
CA SER A 414 6.88 18.26 -19.75
C SER A 414 6.60 19.38 -18.72
N ARG A 415 7.17 20.58 -18.91
CA ARG A 415 6.93 21.74 -18.01
C ARG A 415 5.50 22.27 -18.10
N ALA A 416 4.91 22.35 -19.29
CA ALA A 416 3.53 22.80 -19.47
C ALA A 416 2.54 21.87 -18.77
N ARG A 417 2.92 20.61 -18.57
CA ARG A 417 2.08 19.57 -17.98
C ARG A 417 2.21 19.43 -16.47
N ILE A 418 3.18 20.04 -15.80
CA ILE A 418 3.36 19.95 -14.32
C ILE A 418 2.07 20.27 -13.54
N LEU A 419 1.17 21.09 -14.10
CA LEU A 419 -0.10 21.45 -13.46
C LEU A 419 -1.28 20.53 -13.84
N ARG A 420 -1.28 19.94 -15.04
CA ARG A 420 -2.18 18.87 -15.54
C ARG A 420 -1.64 18.32 -16.88
N PRO A 421 -1.49 16.99 -17.07
CA PRO A 421 -1.70 15.88 -16.11
C PRO A 421 -0.86 16.00 -14.82
N ALA A 422 -1.16 15.24 -13.77
CA ALA A 422 -0.41 15.35 -12.50
C ALA A 422 1.08 14.96 -12.61
N HIS A 423 1.49 14.45 -13.78
CA HIS A 423 2.78 13.88 -14.11
C HIS A 423 3.26 14.41 -15.47
N GLU A 424 4.54 14.23 -15.78
CA GLU A 424 5.15 14.83 -16.99
C GLU A 424 4.63 14.21 -18.31
N ILE A 425 4.24 12.93 -18.26
CA ILE A 425 3.63 12.18 -19.36
C ILE A 425 2.38 11.43 -18.91
N THR A 426 1.46 11.20 -19.83
CA THR A 426 0.24 10.41 -19.53
C THR A 426 0.54 8.91 -19.52
N PRO A 427 -0.32 8.08 -18.90
CA PRO A 427 -0.24 6.62 -19.02
C PRO A 427 -0.19 6.10 -20.46
N ALA A 428 -0.95 6.73 -21.36
CA ALA A 428 -1.01 6.37 -22.77
C ALA A 428 0.33 6.61 -23.45
N GLU A 429 0.85 7.83 -23.33
CA GLU A 429 2.14 8.25 -23.85
C GLU A 429 3.28 7.39 -23.30
N TYR A 430 3.27 7.07 -22.00
CA TYR A 430 4.28 6.20 -21.42
C TYR A 430 4.27 4.80 -22.05
N VAL A 431 3.09 4.20 -22.22
CA VAL A 431 2.95 2.91 -22.91
C VAL A 431 3.44 3.00 -24.35
N ASP A 432 3.08 4.06 -25.08
CA ASP A 432 3.50 4.25 -26.46
C ASP A 432 5.04 4.30 -26.60
N THR A 433 5.74 5.01 -25.69
CA THR A 433 7.21 5.03 -25.68
C THR A 433 7.84 3.65 -25.43
N LEU A 434 7.18 2.80 -24.64
CA LEU A 434 7.65 1.44 -24.39
C LEU A 434 7.42 0.54 -25.61
N ILE A 435 6.26 0.66 -26.27
CA ILE A 435 5.96 -0.08 -27.50
C ILE A 435 6.93 0.32 -28.62
N GLU A 436 7.23 1.61 -28.78
CA GLU A 436 8.25 2.08 -29.71
C GLU A 436 9.62 1.43 -29.42
N ALA A 437 10.04 1.40 -28.15
CA ALA A 437 11.30 0.78 -27.75
C ALA A 437 11.33 -0.73 -28.04
N ALA A 438 10.22 -1.45 -27.84
CA ALA A 438 10.13 -2.85 -28.23
C ALA A 438 10.17 -3.05 -29.74
N ASP A 439 9.47 -2.23 -30.52
CA ASP A 439 9.47 -2.32 -31.98
C ASP A 439 10.90 -2.08 -32.55
N LEU A 440 11.71 -1.23 -31.92
CA LEU A 440 13.13 -1.06 -32.27
C LEU A 440 13.96 -2.33 -32.06
N ILE A 441 13.69 -3.09 -31.00
CA ILE A 441 14.40 -4.34 -30.70
C ILE A 441 13.88 -5.47 -31.60
N GLU A 442 12.56 -5.62 -31.74
CA GLU A 442 11.94 -6.65 -32.59
C GLU A 442 12.27 -6.47 -34.08
N SER A 443 12.41 -5.24 -34.56
CA SER A 443 12.82 -4.95 -35.94
C SER A 443 14.29 -5.24 -36.23
N GLY A 444 15.08 -5.66 -35.22
CA GLY A 444 16.50 -5.93 -35.35
C GLY A 444 17.36 -4.67 -35.55
N ARG A 445 16.80 -3.48 -35.33
CA ARG A 445 17.56 -2.22 -35.31
C ARG A 445 18.46 -2.12 -34.09
N VAL A 446 18.08 -2.81 -33.02
CA VAL A 446 18.87 -2.99 -31.79
C VAL A 446 19.04 -4.50 -31.55
N PRO A 447 20.28 -5.02 -31.44
CA PRO A 447 20.52 -6.42 -31.12
C PRO A 447 19.84 -6.87 -29.81
N PRO A 448 19.54 -8.17 -29.64
CA PRO A 448 19.13 -8.69 -28.35
C PRO A 448 20.27 -8.57 -27.33
N GLY A 449 19.96 -8.11 -26.13
CA GLY A 449 20.94 -7.91 -25.07
C GLY A 449 20.32 -7.46 -23.75
N ASP A 450 21.15 -7.29 -22.73
CA ASP A 450 20.77 -6.70 -21.45
C ASP A 450 20.41 -5.23 -21.69
N ILE A 451 19.15 -4.82 -21.50
CA ILE A 451 18.77 -3.40 -21.62
C ILE A 451 18.58 -2.71 -20.28
N VAL A 452 19.05 -1.48 -20.21
CA VAL A 452 18.77 -0.53 -19.14
C VAL A 452 18.00 0.66 -19.69
N VAL A 453 17.01 1.14 -18.94
CA VAL A 453 16.25 2.36 -19.26
C VAL A 453 16.61 3.41 -18.22
N LEU A 454 17.09 4.58 -18.67
CA LEU A 454 17.41 5.73 -17.80
C LEU A 454 16.14 6.54 -17.48
N ASP A 455 15.15 5.87 -16.88
CA ASP A 455 13.92 6.46 -16.36
C ASP A 455 13.65 5.97 -14.93
N GLN A 456 12.45 6.20 -14.39
CA GLN A 456 12.10 5.73 -13.04
C GLN A 456 12.07 4.21 -12.90
N VAL A 457 11.73 3.47 -13.97
CA VAL A 457 11.63 2.00 -13.95
C VAL A 457 12.15 1.45 -15.28
N ASN A 458 12.73 0.25 -15.26
CA ASN A 458 13.08 -0.49 -16.47
C ASN A 458 12.12 -1.67 -16.71
N PRO A 459 10.97 -1.45 -17.39
CA PRO A 459 9.99 -2.51 -17.63
C PRO A 459 10.28 -3.38 -18.86
N LEU A 460 11.22 -2.97 -19.73
CA LEU A 460 11.46 -3.61 -21.02
C LEU A 460 11.83 -5.10 -20.90
N PRO A 461 12.67 -5.55 -19.94
CA PRO A 461 12.95 -6.97 -19.79
C PRO A 461 11.70 -7.82 -19.52
N PHE A 462 10.79 -7.32 -18.67
CA PHE A 462 9.51 -8.00 -18.43
C PHE A 462 8.67 -8.02 -19.70
N MET A 463 8.52 -6.86 -20.35
CA MET A 463 7.71 -6.68 -21.55
C MET A 463 8.14 -7.61 -22.70
N LEU A 464 9.45 -7.66 -22.98
CA LEU A 464 10.05 -8.50 -24.03
C LEU A 464 10.23 -9.95 -23.61
N GLY A 465 10.11 -10.22 -22.31
CA GLY A 465 10.24 -11.54 -21.74
C GLY A 465 11.66 -12.10 -21.69
N ILE A 466 12.64 -11.21 -21.66
CA ILE A 466 14.06 -11.49 -21.54
C ILE A 466 14.52 -11.36 -20.07
N PRO A 467 15.65 -11.97 -19.68
CA PRO A 467 16.19 -11.79 -18.33
C PRO A 467 16.48 -10.30 -18.03
N PRO A 468 16.08 -9.77 -16.86
CA PRO A 468 16.46 -8.42 -16.47
C PRO A 468 17.93 -8.37 -16.02
N PRO A 469 18.61 -7.22 -16.14
CA PRO A 469 20.01 -7.08 -15.70
C PRO A 469 20.16 -7.25 -14.18
N ARG A 470 21.32 -7.73 -13.73
CA ARG A 470 21.67 -7.77 -12.30
C ARG A 470 22.29 -6.46 -11.82
N HIS A 471 22.15 -6.19 -10.52
CA HIS A 471 22.75 -5.10 -9.76
C HIS A 471 22.25 -3.69 -10.12
N GLY A 472 21.14 -3.58 -10.86
CA GLY A 472 20.44 -2.32 -11.09
C GLY A 472 19.53 -1.94 -9.91
N THR A 473 19.09 -0.68 -9.91
CA THR A 473 18.02 -0.22 -9.01
C THR A 473 16.68 -0.47 -9.67
N LEU A 474 15.71 -1.03 -8.93
CA LEU A 474 14.38 -1.33 -9.48
C LEU A 474 13.55 -0.06 -9.68
N TRP A 475 13.66 0.89 -8.75
CA TRP A 475 13.06 2.22 -8.83
C TRP A 475 14.12 3.30 -8.81
N SER A 476 13.98 4.27 -9.70
CA SER A 476 14.81 5.44 -9.77
C SER A 476 13.96 6.72 -9.73
N GLY A 477 14.51 7.79 -9.17
CA GLY A 477 13.73 8.99 -8.93
C GLY A 477 14.29 9.85 -7.81
N TRP A 478 13.41 10.66 -7.22
CA TRP A 478 13.78 11.57 -6.14
C TRP A 478 14.48 10.85 -4.98
N GLY A 479 15.65 11.37 -4.59
CA GLY A 479 16.45 10.83 -3.48
C GLY A 479 17.04 9.44 -3.71
N THR A 480 16.92 8.83 -4.90
CA THR A 480 17.49 7.50 -5.15
C THR A 480 19.02 7.58 -5.24
N PRO A 481 19.77 6.66 -4.58
CA PRO A 481 21.21 6.57 -4.77
C PRO A 481 21.55 6.33 -6.24
N ALA A 482 22.44 7.16 -6.80
CA ALA A 482 23.00 6.87 -8.12
C ALA A 482 24.06 5.77 -7.97
N LEU A 483 23.91 4.67 -8.71
CA LEU A 483 24.94 3.65 -8.79
C LEU A 483 26.13 4.18 -9.60
N PRO A 484 27.36 3.69 -9.35
CA PRO A 484 28.49 4.02 -10.22
C PRO A 484 28.18 3.61 -11.68
N ALA A 485 28.56 4.45 -12.66
CA ALA A 485 28.33 4.17 -14.08
C ALA A 485 28.91 2.80 -14.49
N ALA A 486 30.13 2.50 -14.05
CA ALA A 486 30.78 1.22 -14.30
C ALA A 486 30.11 0.02 -13.58
N ALA A 487 29.20 0.24 -12.64
CA ALA A 487 28.40 -0.85 -12.05
C ALA A 487 27.08 -1.04 -12.81
N LEU A 488 26.42 0.06 -13.16
CA LEU A 488 25.14 0.05 -13.86
C LEU A 488 25.28 -0.32 -15.36
N LEU A 489 26.35 0.15 -16.00
CA LEU A 489 26.56 0.08 -17.45
C LEU A 489 27.64 -0.92 -17.90
N ALA A 490 28.33 -1.60 -16.98
CA ALA A 490 29.36 -2.57 -17.37
C ALA A 490 28.83 -3.85 -18.04
N ARG A 491 27.52 -4.08 -17.97
CA ARG A 491 26.86 -5.28 -18.49
C ARG A 491 25.76 -5.02 -19.52
N PRO A 492 24.90 -3.99 -19.41
CA PRO A 492 23.87 -3.79 -20.42
C PRO A 492 24.49 -3.50 -21.78
N ASP A 493 24.04 -4.23 -22.80
CA ASP A 493 24.40 -4.02 -24.19
C ASP A 493 23.79 -2.72 -24.72
N HIS A 494 22.65 -2.30 -24.15
CA HIS A 494 21.88 -1.15 -24.62
C HIS A 494 21.35 -0.27 -23.48
N ALA A 495 21.58 1.04 -23.60
CA ALA A 495 21.00 2.05 -22.72
C ALA A 495 19.95 2.88 -23.48
N PHE A 496 18.70 2.78 -23.06
CA PHE A 496 17.60 3.58 -23.59
C PHE A 496 17.42 4.83 -22.73
N ILE A 497 17.45 6.00 -23.37
CA ILE A 497 17.22 7.29 -22.72
C ILE A 497 15.90 7.84 -23.27
N PRO A 498 14.84 7.91 -22.46
CA PRO A 498 13.55 8.39 -22.94
C PRO A 498 13.66 9.87 -23.35
N ARG A 499 13.16 10.21 -24.54
CA ARG A 499 13.02 11.62 -24.94
C ARG A 499 12.00 12.36 -24.08
N PHE A 500 11.00 11.64 -23.60
CA PHE A 500 9.96 12.11 -22.68
C PHE A 500 9.97 11.23 -21.42
N PRO A 501 10.75 11.59 -20.38
CA PRO A 501 10.84 10.78 -19.18
C PRO A 501 9.59 10.89 -18.31
N THR A 502 9.33 9.88 -17.48
CA THR A 502 8.30 9.96 -16.42
C THR A 502 8.67 10.96 -15.32
N PHE A 503 9.97 11.21 -15.12
CA PHE A 503 10.48 12.21 -14.18
C PHE A 503 11.80 12.86 -14.67
N SER A 504 11.69 13.97 -15.41
CA SER A 504 12.84 14.70 -15.99
C SER A 504 13.96 15.02 -15.00
N PRO A 505 13.70 15.48 -13.75
CA PRO A 505 14.79 15.80 -12.82
C PRO A 505 15.71 14.62 -12.52
N TRP A 506 15.19 13.39 -12.52
CA TRP A 506 16.01 12.20 -12.37
C TRP A 506 16.75 11.86 -13.66
N THR A 507 16.07 11.82 -14.80
CA THR A 507 16.69 11.50 -16.08
C THR A 507 17.83 12.47 -16.41
N ASP A 508 17.65 13.77 -16.19
CA ASP A 508 18.71 14.78 -16.33
C ASP A 508 19.90 14.53 -15.39
N LYS A 509 19.61 14.12 -14.15
CA LYS A 509 20.64 13.77 -13.16
C LYS A 509 21.38 12.49 -13.55
N ALA A 510 20.71 11.52 -14.17
CA ALA A 510 21.28 10.26 -14.62
C ALA A 510 22.12 10.43 -15.90
N ILE A 511 21.67 11.25 -16.84
CA ILE A 511 22.38 11.52 -18.10
C ILE A 511 23.76 12.12 -17.87
N ARG A 512 23.96 12.98 -16.87
CA ARG A 512 25.29 13.58 -16.63
C ARG A 512 26.38 12.56 -16.31
N PRO A 513 26.30 11.74 -15.25
CA PRO A 513 27.33 10.77 -14.90
C PRO A 513 27.37 9.56 -15.85
N TYR A 514 26.23 9.15 -16.42
CA TYR A 514 26.16 7.99 -17.31
C TYR A 514 26.47 8.34 -18.76
N GLY A 515 26.11 9.53 -19.22
CA GLY A 515 26.36 10.02 -20.57
C GLY A 515 27.85 10.17 -20.86
N ASP A 516 28.64 10.68 -19.92
CA ASP A 516 30.10 10.75 -20.07
C ASP A 516 30.72 9.34 -20.22
N HIS A 517 30.17 8.35 -19.51
CA HIS A 517 30.61 6.96 -19.62
C HIS A 517 30.22 6.33 -20.96
N LEU A 518 28.97 6.55 -21.40
CA LEU A 518 28.42 6.10 -22.67
C LEU A 518 29.05 6.79 -23.89
N ALA A 519 29.60 8.00 -23.74
CA ALA A 519 30.32 8.68 -24.81
C ALA A 519 31.76 8.17 -24.96
N GLY A 520 32.31 7.55 -23.91
CA GLY A 520 33.67 7.03 -23.87
C GLY A 520 33.82 5.53 -24.17
N HIS A 521 32.72 4.80 -24.28
CA HIS A 521 32.64 3.35 -24.58
C HIS A 521 31.57 3.13 -25.64
#